data_AF-A0A251N0J8-F1
#
_entry.id   AF-A0A251N0J8-F1
#
_cell.length_a   1.000
_cell.length_b   1.000
_cell.length_c   1.000
_cell.angle_alpha   90.00
_cell.angle_beta   90.00
_cell.angle_gamma   90.00
#
_symmetry.space_group_name_H-M   'P 1'
#
loop_
_entity.id
_entity.type
_entity.pdbx_description
1 polymer ?
#
loop_
_entity_poly.entity_id
_entity_poly.type
_entity_poly.pdbx_seq_one_letter_code
_entity_poly.pdbx_strand_id
1 'polypeptide(L)'
;MAVPEVDKKMLGELEAMGFPRPRATRALHYSGNASLGAAIDWIIDHENDADIDEMPLVTVDISIGSPEPFYFTEAMKIKAQELRDQARKKKEEEEKKLEREREKGRIQSGKQLIEAKRSLEENERKRNIEFRKAEKEEEKRARERIRWKLKQDKLERRVNVGLPPEQLVAEERTPAVRIEQNPFPVRSVAKSERMRECLRSLRRNHKES
;
A
#
# COMPACT_ATOMS: atom_id res chain seq x y z
N MET A 1 -38.11 -21.36 41.97
CA MET A 1 -38.37 -19.91 42.00
C MET A 1 -38.41 -19.51 43.46
N ALA A 2 -37.40 -18.79 43.95
CA ALA A 2 -37.30 -18.41 45.36
C ALA A 2 -37.74 -16.95 45.50
N VAL A 3 -38.63 -16.71 46.45
CA VAL A 3 -39.07 -15.36 46.82
C VAL A 3 -37.92 -14.70 47.58
N PRO A 4 -37.62 -13.41 47.36
CA PRO A 4 -36.61 -12.67 48.14
C PRO A 4 -36.85 -12.82 49.64
N GLU A 5 -35.77 -12.91 50.42
CA GLU A 5 -35.86 -12.95 51.88
C GLU A 5 -36.16 -11.54 52.42
N VAL A 6 -37.41 -11.31 52.81
CA VAL A 6 -37.90 -10.03 53.36
C VAL A 6 -38.59 -10.25 54.70
N ASP A 7 -38.60 -9.21 55.54
CA ASP A 7 -39.15 -9.27 56.88
C ASP A 7 -40.67 -9.53 56.88
N LYS A 8 -41.07 -10.70 57.38
CA LYS A 8 -42.46 -11.17 57.35
C LYS A 8 -43.44 -10.28 58.13
N LYS A 9 -42.96 -9.57 59.17
CA LYS A 9 -43.78 -8.64 59.96
C LYS A 9 -44.12 -7.39 59.15
N MET A 10 -43.11 -6.79 58.53
CA MET A 10 -43.24 -5.60 57.67
C MET A 10 -44.08 -5.91 56.44
N LEU A 11 -43.88 -7.10 55.86
CA LEU A 11 -44.68 -7.59 54.74
C LEU A 11 -46.17 -7.70 55.11
N GLY A 12 -46.48 -8.25 56.29
CA GLY A 12 -47.87 -8.36 56.77
C GLY A 12 -48.52 -7.01 57.06
N GLU A 13 -47.76 -6.03 57.53
CA GLU A 13 -48.25 -4.65 57.73
C GLU A 13 -48.56 -3.96 56.40
N LEU A 14 -47.70 -4.12 55.38
CA LEU A 14 -47.94 -3.60 54.03
C LEU A 14 -49.15 -4.28 53.35
N GLU A 15 -49.31 -5.59 53.55
CA GLU A 15 -50.49 -6.34 53.10
C GLU A 15 -51.77 -5.85 53.80
N ALA A 16 -51.70 -5.56 55.11
CA ALA A 16 -52.82 -5.01 55.88
C ALA A 16 -53.22 -3.59 55.43
N MET A 17 -52.26 -2.81 54.90
CA MET A 17 -52.52 -1.51 54.28
C MET A 17 -53.07 -1.60 52.85
N GLY A 18 -53.15 -2.81 52.28
CA GLY A 18 -53.74 -3.06 50.96
C GLY A 18 -52.74 -3.11 49.81
N PHE A 19 -51.43 -3.11 50.07
CA PHE A 19 -50.45 -3.31 49.01
C PHE A 19 -50.35 -4.79 48.61
N PRO A 20 -50.32 -5.11 47.31
CA PRO A 20 -50.19 -6.49 46.86
C PRO A 20 -48.83 -7.07 47.26
N ARG A 21 -48.82 -8.35 47.66
CA ARG A 21 -47.63 -9.05 48.17
C ARG A 21 -46.39 -8.93 47.27
N PRO A 22 -46.47 -9.03 45.92
CA PRO A 22 -45.32 -8.83 45.04
C PRO A 22 -44.69 -7.44 45.16
N ARG A 23 -45.53 -6.40 45.18
CA ARG A 23 -45.13 -4.99 45.33
C ARG A 23 -44.49 -4.73 46.69
N ALA A 24 -45.10 -5.22 47.76
CA ALA A 24 -44.56 -5.11 49.12
C ALA A 24 -43.21 -5.85 49.26
N THR A 25 -43.07 -7.03 48.66
CA THR A 25 -41.82 -7.81 48.64
C THR A 25 -40.72 -7.07 47.88
N ARG A 26 -41.04 -6.49 46.72
CA ARG A 26 -40.10 -5.71 45.90
C ARG A 26 -39.65 -4.45 46.65
N ALA A 27 -40.58 -3.73 47.26
CA ALA A 27 -40.29 -2.55 48.05
C ALA A 27 -39.40 -2.83 49.25
N LEU A 28 -39.69 -3.90 50.00
CA LEU A 28 -38.85 -4.31 51.13
C LEU A 28 -37.46 -4.76 50.69
N HIS A 29 -37.36 -5.40 49.53
CA HIS A 29 -36.08 -5.80 48.95
C HIS A 29 -35.22 -4.60 48.53
N TYR A 30 -35.78 -3.63 47.80
CA TYR A 30 -35.02 -2.45 47.33
C TYR A 30 -34.80 -1.39 48.40
N SER A 31 -35.69 -1.28 49.40
CA SER A 31 -35.47 -0.46 50.60
C SER A 31 -34.50 -1.11 51.60
N GLY A 32 -34.03 -2.33 51.33
CA GLY A 32 -33.07 -3.04 52.16
C GLY A 32 -33.60 -3.44 53.54
N ASN A 33 -34.92 -3.67 53.68
CA ASN A 33 -35.60 -3.94 54.94
C ASN A 33 -35.36 -2.88 56.04
N ALA A 34 -35.06 -1.62 55.68
CA ALA A 34 -34.62 -0.60 56.64
C ALA A 34 -35.74 -0.10 57.59
N SER A 35 -36.96 0.10 57.07
CA SER A 35 -38.15 0.49 57.86
C SER A 35 -39.42 0.37 57.02
N LEU A 36 -40.60 0.40 57.66
CA LEU A 36 -41.89 0.30 56.97
C LEU A 36 -42.12 1.53 56.10
N GLY A 37 -41.81 2.72 56.64
CA GLY A 37 -41.89 3.99 55.92
C GLY A 37 -41.02 4.00 54.67
N ALA A 38 -39.77 3.52 54.76
CA ALA A 38 -38.87 3.47 53.60
C ALA A 38 -39.38 2.54 52.49
N ALA A 39 -40.08 1.46 52.83
CA ALA A 39 -40.73 0.60 51.84
C ALA A 39 -41.94 1.29 51.20
N ILE A 40 -42.72 2.05 51.98
CA ILE A 40 -43.86 2.83 51.47
C ILE A 40 -43.38 3.95 50.55
N ASP A 41 -42.33 4.68 50.93
CA ASP A 41 -41.73 5.74 50.11
C ASP A 41 -41.24 5.16 48.77
N TRP A 42 -40.60 3.98 48.79
CA TRP A 42 -40.19 3.30 47.57
C TRP A 42 -41.40 2.90 46.68
N ILE A 43 -42.50 2.43 47.28
CA ILE A 43 -43.73 2.10 46.54
C ILE A 43 -44.29 3.35 45.85
N ILE A 44 -44.32 4.48 46.55
CA ILE A 44 -44.83 5.75 46.01
C ILE A 44 -43.95 6.21 44.85
N ASP A 45 -42.62 6.16 45.00
CA ASP A 45 -41.68 6.60 43.96
C ASP A 45 -41.76 5.76 42.67
N HIS A 46 -42.25 4.52 42.76
CA HIS A 46 -42.31 3.57 41.65
C HIS A 46 -43.75 3.15 41.27
N GLU A 47 -44.78 3.81 41.80
CA GLU A 47 -46.18 3.38 41.66
C GLU A 47 -46.70 3.33 40.21
N ASN A 48 -46.03 4.06 39.31
CA ASN A 48 -46.39 4.19 37.89
C ASN A 48 -45.65 3.20 36.98
N ASP A 49 -44.76 2.38 37.53
CA ASP A 49 -44.01 1.39 36.76
C ASP A 49 -44.92 0.20 36.41
N ALA A 50 -45.03 -0.12 35.13
CA ALA A 50 -45.91 -1.20 34.64
C ALA A 50 -45.54 -2.59 35.18
N ASP A 51 -44.31 -2.76 35.67
CA ASP A 51 -43.75 -3.97 36.23
C ASP A 51 -43.73 -4.00 37.77
N ILE A 52 -44.30 -3.00 38.46
CA ILE A 52 -44.21 -2.91 39.92
C ILE A 52 -44.85 -4.11 40.65
N ASP A 53 -45.88 -4.72 40.06
CA ASP A 53 -46.55 -5.91 40.59
C ASP A 53 -45.92 -7.22 40.10
N GLU A 54 -44.88 -7.17 39.27
CA GLU A 54 -44.11 -8.34 38.89
C GLU A 54 -43.12 -8.73 40.00
N MET A 55 -43.17 -10.00 40.39
CA MET A 55 -42.30 -10.51 41.45
C MET A 55 -40.84 -10.47 40.98
N PRO A 56 -39.94 -9.75 41.70
CA PRO A 56 -38.57 -9.57 41.26
C PRO A 56 -37.84 -10.91 41.20
N LEU A 57 -37.30 -11.21 40.02
CA LEU A 57 -36.46 -12.38 39.79
C LEU A 57 -35.06 -12.11 40.33
N VAL A 58 -34.85 -12.40 41.61
CA VAL A 58 -33.50 -12.34 42.19
C VAL A 58 -32.79 -13.65 41.89
N THR A 59 -31.60 -13.55 41.28
CA THR A 59 -30.67 -14.67 41.19
C THR A 59 -30.29 -15.06 42.60
N VAL A 60 -30.84 -16.19 43.07
CA VAL A 60 -30.41 -16.81 44.32
C VAL A 60 -28.90 -16.94 44.23
N ASP A 61 -28.18 -16.32 45.17
CA ASP A 61 -26.84 -16.75 45.51
C ASP A 61 -27.00 -18.16 46.06
N ILE A 62 -27.06 -19.13 45.14
CA ILE A 62 -26.80 -20.50 45.47
C ILE A 62 -25.37 -20.43 46.00
N SER A 63 -25.24 -20.54 47.32
CA SER A 63 -24.03 -21.02 47.94
C SER A 63 -23.82 -22.43 47.40
N ILE A 64 -23.36 -22.52 46.15
CA ILE A 64 -22.73 -23.69 45.57
C ILE A 64 -21.57 -23.87 46.53
N GLY A 65 -21.75 -24.78 47.49
CA GLY A 65 -20.69 -25.21 48.38
C GLY A 65 -19.49 -25.42 47.49
N SER A 66 -18.47 -24.59 47.73
CA SER A 66 -17.21 -24.51 47.01
C SER A 66 -17.00 -25.80 46.23
N PRO A 67 -17.09 -25.83 44.88
CA PRO A 67 -16.54 -26.97 44.19
C PRO A 67 -15.11 -27.03 44.72
N GLU A 68 -14.74 -28.15 45.37
CA GLU A 68 -13.35 -28.36 45.77
C GLU A 68 -12.49 -27.87 44.61
N PRO A 69 -11.49 -27.01 44.84
CA PRO A 69 -10.69 -26.50 43.75
C PRO A 69 -10.11 -27.73 43.06
N PHE A 70 -10.67 -28.06 41.88
CA PHE A 70 -10.18 -29.16 41.05
C PHE A 70 -8.68 -28.94 41.01
N TYR A 71 -7.96 -29.86 41.64
CA TYR A 71 -6.51 -29.85 41.77
C TYR A 71 -5.98 -30.07 40.37
N PHE A 72 -5.99 -28.97 39.64
CA PHE A 72 -5.46 -28.86 38.32
C PHE A 72 -3.98 -29.23 38.48
N THR A 73 -3.59 -30.29 37.79
CA THR A 73 -2.26 -30.87 37.95
C THR A 73 -1.21 -29.83 37.55
N GLU A 74 -0.08 -29.85 38.25
CA GLU A 74 1.02 -28.91 37.99
C GLU A 74 1.45 -28.91 36.51
N ALA A 75 1.40 -30.09 35.88
CA ALA A 75 1.62 -30.29 34.45
C ALA A 75 0.66 -29.48 33.56
N MET A 76 -0.60 -29.36 33.96
CA MET A 76 -1.60 -28.60 33.23
C MET A 76 -1.28 -27.09 33.31
N LYS A 77 -0.63 -26.61 34.41
CA LYS A 77 -0.33 -25.17 34.71
C LYS A 77 0.80 -24.73 33.82
N ILE A 78 1.82 -25.57 33.82
CA ILE A 78 2.99 -25.44 32.97
C ILE A 78 2.55 -25.39 31.51
N LYS A 79 1.67 -26.32 31.07
CA LYS A 79 1.18 -26.35 29.68
C LYS A 79 0.33 -25.13 29.32
N ALA A 80 -0.52 -24.66 30.23
CA ALA A 80 -1.32 -23.45 30.04
C ALA A 80 -0.46 -22.18 29.99
N GLN A 81 0.59 -22.11 30.81
CA GLN A 81 1.52 -21.00 30.88
C GLN A 81 2.44 -20.96 29.65
N GLU A 82 2.90 -22.12 29.19
CA GLU A 82 3.70 -22.24 27.97
C GLU A 82 2.91 -21.82 26.72
N LEU A 83 1.63 -22.21 26.61
CA LEU A 83 0.76 -21.74 25.53
C LEU A 83 0.58 -20.21 25.54
N ARG A 84 0.49 -19.60 26.73
CA ARG A 84 0.42 -18.14 26.88
C ARG A 84 1.71 -17.44 26.47
N ASP A 85 2.86 -18.02 26.83
CA ASP A 85 4.17 -17.48 26.46
C ASP A 85 4.46 -17.63 24.97
N GLN A 86 4.06 -18.75 24.36
CA GLN A 86 4.10 -18.93 22.92
C GLN A 86 3.20 -17.93 22.19
N ALA A 87 2.00 -17.67 22.71
CA ALA A 87 1.10 -16.65 22.15
C ALA A 87 1.70 -15.23 22.25
N ARG A 88 2.34 -14.89 23.38
CA ARG A 88 3.05 -13.61 23.55
C ARG A 88 4.21 -13.47 22.57
N LYS A 89 5.08 -14.48 22.46
CA LYS A 89 6.21 -14.47 21.53
C LYS A 89 5.76 -14.34 20.08
N LYS A 90 4.72 -15.08 19.67
CA LYS A 90 4.15 -14.95 18.32
C LYS A 90 3.64 -13.55 18.04
N LYS A 91 2.90 -12.96 18.99
CA LYS A 91 2.38 -11.60 18.84
C LYS A 91 3.51 -10.56 18.73
N GLU A 92 4.55 -10.70 19.54
CA GLU A 92 5.74 -9.83 19.49
C GLU A 92 6.51 -9.98 18.16
N GLU A 93 6.67 -11.20 17.65
CA GLU A 93 7.31 -11.45 16.36
C GLU A 93 6.50 -10.88 15.18
N GLU A 94 5.18 -11.05 15.21
CA GLU A 94 4.26 -10.47 14.21
C GLU A 94 4.28 -8.95 14.25
N GLU A 95 4.26 -8.34 15.43
CA GLU A 95 4.34 -6.89 15.60
C GLU A 95 5.68 -6.33 15.08
N LYS A 96 6.80 -6.99 15.43
CA LYS A 96 8.14 -6.64 14.93
C LYS A 96 8.27 -6.85 13.41
N LYS A 97 7.51 -7.77 12.83
CA LYS A 97 7.48 -7.98 11.38
C LYS A 97 6.65 -6.89 10.69
N LEU A 98 5.50 -6.54 11.26
CA LEU A 98 4.64 -5.47 10.78
C LEU A 98 5.36 -4.11 10.84
N GLU A 99 6.11 -3.84 11.90
CA GLU A 99 6.92 -2.63 12.03
C GLU A 99 7.99 -2.54 10.92
N ARG A 100 8.70 -3.65 10.67
CA ARG A 100 9.65 -3.75 9.55
C ARG A 100 8.97 -3.57 8.19
N GLU A 101 7.75 -4.05 8.00
CA GLU A 101 6.99 -3.86 6.76
C GLU A 101 6.52 -2.41 6.59
N ARG A 102 6.07 -1.74 7.66
CA ARG A 102 5.75 -0.31 7.64
C ARG A 102 6.97 0.54 7.27
N GLU A 103 8.12 0.25 7.85
CA GLU A 103 9.37 0.96 7.52
C GLU A 103 9.81 0.71 6.08
N LYS A 104 9.71 -0.54 5.59
CA LYS A 104 9.93 -0.87 4.17
C LYS A 104 8.97 -0.12 3.26
N GLY A 105 7.70 -0.01 3.62
CA GLY A 105 6.69 0.73 2.85
C GLY A 105 7.06 2.20 2.65
N ARG A 106 7.59 2.85 3.69
CA ARG A 106 8.08 4.24 3.60
C ARG A 106 9.25 4.40 2.65
N ILE A 107 10.18 3.45 2.62
CA ILE A 107 11.34 3.47 1.71
C ILE A 107 10.91 3.14 0.28
N GLN A 108 10.01 2.17 0.13
CA GLN A 108 9.49 1.74 -1.16
C GLN A 108 8.71 2.85 -1.87
N SER A 109 7.90 3.63 -1.16
CA SER A 109 7.17 4.74 -1.78
C SER A 109 8.11 5.81 -2.36
N GLY A 110 9.20 6.15 -1.66
CA GLY A 110 10.23 7.05 -2.17
C GLY A 110 10.95 6.47 -3.40
N LYS A 111 11.28 5.18 -3.38
CA LYS A 111 11.89 4.48 -4.52
C LYS A 111 10.96 4.44 -5.73
N GLN A 112 9.68 4.16 -5.52
CA GLN A 112 8.65 4.12 -6.56
C GLN A 112 8.47 5.48 -7.25
N LEU A 113 8.51 6.57 -6.49
CA LEU A 113 8.44 7.92 -7.07
C LEU A 113 9.63 8.22 -7.98
N ILE A 114 10.85 7.84 -7.56
CA ILE A 114 12.06 8.03 -8.35
C ILE A 114 12.04 7.17 -9.62
N GLU A 115 11.58 5.92 -9.50
CA GLU A 115 11.47 4.99 -10.62
C GLU A 115 10.40 5.42 -11.63
N ALA A 116 9.24 5.89 -11.15
CA ALA A 116 8.20 6.49 -11.97
C ALA A 116 8.73 7.71 -12.74
N LYS A 117 9.49 8.60 -12.07
CA LYS A 117 10.11 9.76 -12.74
C LYS A 117 11.10 9.33 -13.84
N ARG A 118 11.94 8.33 -13.56
CA ARG A 118 12.94 7.81 -14.52
C ARG A 118 12.29 7.19 -15.74
N SER A 119 11.24 6.39 -15.53
CA SER A 119 10.51 5.74 -16.63
C SER A 119 9.76 6.74 -17.53
N LEU A 120 9.21 7.82 -16.97
CA LEU A 120 8.60 8.90 -17.76
C LEU A 120 9.64 9.59 -18.65
N GLU A 121 10.80 9.96 -18.10
CA GLU A 121 11.87 10.60 -18.85
C GLU A 121 12.43 9.68 -19.96
N GLU A 122 12.57 8.38 -19.69
CA GLU A 122 13.01 7.39 -20.68
C GLU A 122 11.97 7.21 -21.79
N ASN A 123 10.68 7.19 -21.45
CA ASN A 123 9.60 7.15 -22.44
C ASN A 123 9.57 8.40 -23.32
N GLU A 124 9.79 9.59 -22.76
CA GLU A 124 9.91 10.83 -23.53
C GLU A 124 11.11 10.80 -24.49
N ARG A 125 12.27 10.37 -24.00
CA ARG A 125 13.47 10.19 -24.85
C ARG A 125 13.20 9.20 -25.98
N LYS A 126 12.55 8.08 -25.68
CA LYS A 126 12.20 7.06 -26.66
C LYS A 126 11.27 7.62 -27.74
N ARG A 127 10.21 8.33 -27.37
CA ARG A 127 9.30 9.01 -28.31
C ARG A 127 10.04 10.01 -29.20
N ASN A 128 10.95 10.81 -28.64
CA ASN A 128 11.74 11.78 -29.40
C ASN A 128 12.69 11.11 -30.40
N ILE A 129 13.31 10.00 -30.01
CA ILE A 129 14.20 9.24 -30.90
C ILE A 129 13.39 8.59 -32.03
N GLU A 130 12.27 7.97 -31.70
CA GLU A 130 11.37 7.34 -32.68
C GLU A 130 10.82 8.36 -33.67
N PHE A 131 10.40 9.54 -33.19
CA PHE A 131 9.96 10.64 -34.06
C PHE A 131 11.06 11.06 -35.05
N ARG A 132 12.28 11.30 -34.57
CA ARG A 132 13.42 11.67 -35.44
C ARG A 132 13.80 10.56 -36.43
N LYS A 133 13.64 9.28 -36.04
CA LYS A 133 13.87 8.16 -36.94
C LYS A 133 12.78 8.08 -38.01
N ALA A 134 11.52 8.22 -37.63
CA ALA A 134 10.38 8.20 -38.54
C ALA A 134 10.47 9.35 -39.56
N GLU A 135 10.79 10.57 -39.13
CA GLU A 135 11.00 11.73 -40.00
C GLU A 135 12.11 11.46 -41.04
N LYS A 136 13.26 10.94 -40.59
CA LYS A 136 14.36 10.57 -41.49
C LYS A 136 13.99 9.46 -42.47
N GLU A 137 13.20 8.47 -42.03
CA GLU A 137 12.73 7.41 -42.93
C GLU A 137 11.70 7.92 -43.94
N GLU A 138 10.82 8.81 -43.53
CA GLU A 138 9.86 9.43 -44.44
C GLU A 138 10.57 10.29 -45.50
N GLU A 139 11.59 11.06 -45.09
CA GLU A 139 12.43 11.81 -46.01
C GLU A 139 13.17 10.88 -47.00
N LYS A 140 13.71 9.75 -46.52
CA LYS A 140 14.34 8.74 -47.39
C LYS A 140 13.33 8.15 -48.37
N ARG A 141 12.14 7.76 -47.92
CA ARG A 141 11.06 7.26 -48.78
C ARG A 141 10.64 8.30 -49.82
N ALA A 142 10.55 9.58 -49.45
CA ALA A 142 10.26 10.66 -50.40
C ALA A 142 11.37 10.81 -51.46
N ARG A 143 12.64 10.79 -51.03
CA ARG A 143 13.80 10.85 -51.93
C ARG A 143 13.83 9.65 -52.89
N GLU A 144 13.51 8.45 -52.41
CA GLU A 144 13.43 7.25 -53.25
C GLU A 144 12.29 7.33 -54.27
N ARG A 145 11.12 7.85 -53.87
CA ARG A 145 10.01 8.11 -54.79
C ARG A 145 10.41 9.07 -55.92
N ILE A 146 11.12 10.16 -55.61
CA ILE A 146 11.61 11.12 -56.62
C ILE A 146 12.64 10.44 -57.52
N ARG A 147 13.60 9.71 -56.94
CA ARG A 147 14.63 8.98 -57.71
C ARG A 147 14.00 7.97 -58.67
N TRP A 148 12.96 7.27 -58.24
CA TRP A 148 12.23 6.34 -59.10
C TRP A 148 11.54 7.06 -60.26
N LYS A 149 10.83 8.18 -60.00
CA LYS A 149 10.19 8.98 -61.05
C LYS A 149 11.19 9.52 -62.06
N LEU A 150 12.34 10.01 -61.61
CA LEU A 150 13.42 10.47 -62.49
C LEU A 150 14.00 9.34 -63.34
N LYS A 151 14.10 8.12 -62.80
CA LYS A 151 14.54 6.95 -63.59
C LYS A 151 13.54 6.62 -64.68
N GLN A 152 12.23 6.63 -64.37
CA GLN A 152 11.18 6.39 -65.35
C GLN A 152 11.18 7.45 -66.45
N ASP A 153 11.16 8.74 -66.08
CA ASP A 153 11.21 9.85 -67.05
C ASP A 153 12.50 9.81 -67.91
N LYS A 154 13.64 9.41 -67.33
CA LYS A 154 14.88 9.19 -68.09
C LYS A 154 14.73 8.05 -69.11
N LEU A 155 14.06 6.95 -68.76
CA LEU A 155 13.79 5.84 -69.67
C LEU A 155 12.80 6.26 -70.76
N GLU A 156 11.71 6.94 -70.40
CA GLU A 156 10.68 7.44 -71.33
C GLU A 156 11.27 8.42 -72.34
N ARG A 157 12.06 9.40 -71.89
CA ARG A 157 12.77 10.32 -72.79
C ARG A 157 13.75 9.61 -73.71
N ARG A 158 14.48 8.59 -73.21
CA ARG A 158 15.40 7.80 -74.04
C ARG A 158 14.66 7.03 -75.13
N VAL A 159 13.52 6.42 -74.79
CA VAL A 159 12.64 5.74 -75.77
C VAL A 159 12.11 6.73 -76.80
N ASN A 160 11.64 7.91 -76.37
CA ASN A 160 11.08 8.92 -77.26
C ASN A 160 12.10 9.55 -78.22
N VAL A 161 13.39 9.60 -77.83
CA VAL A 161 14.50 10.04 -78.69
C VAL A 161 14.99 8.92 -79.64
N GLY A 162 14.41 7.72 -79.56
CA GLY A 162 14.68 6.62 -80.50
C GLY A 162 15.92 5.79 -80.17
N LEU A 163 16.47 5.89 -78.96
CA LEU A 163 17.57 5.01 -78.51
C LEU A 163 17.02 3.70 -77.92
N PRO A 164 17.63 2.52 -78.21
CA PRO A 164 17.19 1.24 -77.65
C PRO A 164 17.23 1.21 -76.12
N PRO A 165 16.42 0.37 -75.46
CA PRO A 165 16.45 0.24 -74.01
C PRO A 165 17.76 -0.41 -73.55
N GLU A 166 18.76 0.39 -73.16
CA GLU A 166 19.92 -0.10 -72.41
C GLU A 166 19.43 -0.79 -71.13
N GLN A 167 19.61 -2.11 -71.07
CA GLN A 167 19.65 -2.84 -69.82
C GLN A 167 20.84 -2.31 -69.02
N LEU A 168 20.64 -2.06 -67.72
CA LEU A 168 21.62 -1.49 -66.82
C LEU A 168 22.83 -2.44 -66.65
N VAL A 169 23.73 -2.50 -67.63
CA VAL A 169 25.11 -2.89 -67.38
C VAL A 169 25.65 -1.77 -66.51
N ALA A 170 26.14 -2.13 -65.33
CA ALA A 170 26.79 -1.22 -64.43
C ALA A 170 27.94 -0.54 -65.17
N GLU A 171 27.72 0.69 -65.66
CA GLU A 171 28.81 1.60 -65.95
C GLU A 171 29.51 1.83 -64.62
N GLU A 172 30.62 1.12 -64.42
CA GLU A 172 31.73 1.59 -63.61
C GLU A 172 32.07 2.99 -64.12
N ARG A 173 31.44 3.99 -63.51
CA ARG A 173 31.89 5.36 -63.63
C ARG A 173 33.28 5.38 -63.04
N THR A 174 34.29 5.35 -63.91
CA THR A 174 35.64 5.81 -63.59
C THR A 174 35.50 7.11 -62.78
N PRO A 175 36.09 7.20 -61.58
CA PRO A 175 35.84 8.33 -60.71
C PRO A 175 36.32 9.60 -61.41
N ALA A 176 35.36 10.45 -61.77
CA ALA A 176 35.64 11.80 -62.20
C ALA A 176 36.50 12.45 -61.11
N VAL A 177 37.67 12.92 -61.54
CA VAL A 177 38.68 13.63 -60.78
C VAL A 177 38.05 14.45 -59.65
N ARG A 178 38.17 13.92 -58.43
CA ARG A 178 38.08 14.74 -57.23
C ARG A 178 39.29 15.66 -57.28
N ILE A 179 39.06 16.96 -57.42
CA ILE A 179 40.05 17.97 -57.10
C ILE A 179 40.53 17.66 -55.69
N GLU A 180 41.78 17.23 -55.58
CA GLU A 180 42.43 16.96 -54.31
C GLU A 180 42.52 18.26 -53.52
N GLN A 181 41.50 18.52 -52.69
CA GLN A 181 41.71 19.37 -51.53
C GLN A 181 42.45 18.51 -50.51
N ASN A 182 43.77 18.65 -50.55
CA ASN A 182 44.78 18.30 -49.55
C ASN A 182 44.28 17.45 -48.36
N PRO A 183 44.85 16.25 -48.12
CA PRO A 183 44.64 15.54 -46.88
C PRO A 183 45.52 16.19 -45.81
N PHE A 184 45.18 17.41 -45.37
CA PHE A 184 45.68 17.83 -44.07
C PHE A 184 45.08 16.89 -43.04
N PRO A 185 45.88 16.17 -42.25
CA PRO A 185 45.36 15.27 -41.24
C PRO A 185 44.59 16.13 -40.24
N VAL A 186 43.26 16.10 -40.33
CA VAL A 186 42.40 16.71 -39.32
C VAL A 186 42.71 15.96 -38.04
N ARG A 187 43.60 16.54 -37.22
CA ARG A 187 43.96 15.99 -35.92
C ARG A 187 42.68 15.90 -35.13
N SER A 188 42.16 14.68 -34.98
CA SER A 188 40.98 14.41 -34.16
C SER A 188 41.16 15.15 -32.84
N VAL A 189 40.20 16.01 -32.48
CA VAL A 189 40.27 16.92 -31.31
C VAL A 189 40.76 16.17 -30.06
N ALA A 190 40.31 14.93 -29.88
CA ALA A 190 40.72 14.01 -28.82
C ALA A 190 42.24 13.73 -28.73
N LYS A 191 42.96 13.57 -29.86
CA LYS A 191 44.43 13.39 -29.86
C LYS A 191 45.14 14.68 -29.45
N SER A 192 44.61 15.82 -29.87
CA SER A 192 45.16 17.13 -29.50
C SER A 192 44.91 17.47 -28.03
N GLU A 193 43.80 17.02 -27.45
CA GLU A 193 43.46 17.21 -26.04
C GLU A 193 44.30 16.32 -25.13
N ARG A 194 44.50 15.04 -25.50
CA ARG A 194 45.37 14.12 -24.76
C ARG A 194 46.81 14.62 -24.66
N MET A 195 47.37 15.16 -25.74
CA MET A 195 48.71 15.76 -25.68
C MET A 195 48.75 17.01 -24.79
N ARG A 196 47.71 17.87 -24.85
CA ARG A 196 47.63 19.05 -23.98
C ARG A 196 47.50 18.66 -22.50
N GLU A 197 46.79 17.59 -22.20
CA GLU A 197 46.64 17.07 -20.84
C GLU A 197 47.95 16.49 -20.31
N CYS A 198 48.69 15.73 -21.13
CA CYS A 198 50.00 15.19 -20.79
C CYS A 198 51.05 16.29 -20.55
N LEU A 199 51.02 17.39 -21.33
CA LEU A 199 51.91 18.52 -21.09
C LEU A 199 51.52 19.31 -19.83
N ARG A 200 50.21 19.40 -19.52
CA ARG A 200 49.73 20.03 -18.29
C ARG A 200 50.14 19.25 -17.04
N SER A 201 50.11 17.92 -17.07
CA SER A 201 50.56 17.09 -15.94
C SER A 201 52.07 17.21 -15.72
N LEU A 202 52.88 17.14 -16.78
CA LEU A 202 54.33 17.28 -16.69
C LEU A 202 54.74 18.63 -16.07
N ARG A 203 54.07 19.72 -16.46
CA ARG A 203 54.34 21.07 -15.92
C ARG A 203 53.96 21.20 -14.44
N ARG A 204 52.92 20.50 -13.96
CA ARG A 204 52.57 20.50 -12.53
C ARG A 204 53.64 19.76 -11.71
N ASN A 205 54.05 18.59 -12.19
CA ASN A 205 55.05 17.76 -11.50
C ASN A 205 56.39 18.47 -11.35
N HIS A 206 56.81 19.26 -12.35
CA HIS A 206 58.03 20.07 -12.28
C HIS A 206 57.90 21.40 -11.54
N LYS A 207 56.70 21.78 -11.09
CA LYS A 207 56.46 23.00 -10.31
C LYS A 207 56.27 22.73 -8.81
N GLU A 208 56.14 21.46 -8.45
CA GLU A 208 56.04 20.96 -7.06
C GLU A 208 57.38 20.37 -6.56
N SER A 209 58.48 20.52 -7.30
CA SER A 209 59.88 20.30 -6.88
C SER A 209 60.65 21.61 -6.93
#